data_AF-A0A1J7BIQ0-F1
#
_entry.id   AF-A0A1J7BIQ0-F1
#
_cell.length_a   1.000
_cell.length_b   1.000
_cell.length_c   1.000
_cell.angle_alpha   90.00
_cell.angle_beta   90.00
_cell.angle_gamma   90.00
#
_symmetry.space_group_name_H-M   'P 1'
#
loop_
_entity.id
_entity.type
_entity.pdbx_description
1 polymer ?
#
loop_
_entity_poly.entity_id
_entity_poly.type
_entity_poly.pdbx_seq_one_letter_code
_entity_poly.pdbx_strand_id
1 'polypeptide(L)'
;VGAVSKLGWRLVPIHKGLQPPCGAKPTDSKISLTASTATSQGTAAATEAITAAMALGLLPGSALYNDIEYYDPTNTGCRTAVLTYLSAYTRQLHAAGYLAGAYMNLGNGAKNLADAYTSTSYARPDALWIARYDATTSLSGWAGVDDSKWAVHQRLKQYQGDVTQTYGGVSLAVDRDQVDGPVATVAGAYKVTGSATVTARSGPTATSGTVTSYAPGAALSVVCQAPGAKVATTAVWDKLADGSYVSDATVSTPSTTTYSAPLPHCSYPWQVNAAAGLKERSAPSTTSSILGTTPNGALAWVTCQRAGTTISTTAVWDKLDDGRYVSDYYVKNPSNTTYSKPAPRC
;
A
#
# COMPACT_ATOMS: atom_id res chain seq x y z
N VAL A 1 -8.98 -14.94 -5.15
CA VAL A 1 -9.16 -13.47 -5.01
C VAL A 1 -10.27 -12.92 -5.90
N GLY A 2 -10.31 -13.24 -7.20
CA GLY A 2 -11.26 -12.64 -8.13
C GLY A 2 -12.75 -12.82 -7.77
N ALA A 3 -13.15 -13.97 -7.21
CA ALA A 3 -14.53 -14.17 -6.74
C ALA A 3 -14.91 -13.21 -5.60
N VAL A 4 -14.03 -13.06 -4.61
CA VAL A 4 -14.24 -12.22 -3.43
C VAL A 4 -14.19 -10.73 -3.79
N SER A 5 -13.27 -10.33 -4.67
CA SER A 5 -13.17 -8.94 -5.13
C SER A 5 -14.37 -8.49 -5.97
N LYS A 6 -14.98 -9.39 -6.75
CA LYS A 6 -16.24 -9.11 -7.48
C LYS A 6 -17.42 -8.84 -6.56
N LEU A 7 -17.39 -9.39 -5.35
CA LEU A 7 -18.39 -9.13 -4.30
C LEU A 7 -18.14 -7.80 -3.57
N GLY A 8 -17.14 -7.01 -3.98
CA GLY A 8 -16.82 -5.70 -3.39
C GLY A 8 -15.87 -5.77 -2.18
N TRP A 9 -15.42 -6.96 -1.79
CA TRP A 9 -14.50 -7.12 -0.67
C TRP A 9 -13.07 -6.70 -1.05
N ARG A 10 -12.39 -6.09 -0.07
CA ARG A 10 -10.93 -5.88 -0.09
C ARG A 10 -10.25 -7.00 0.69
N LEU A 11 -8.98 -7.28 0.34
CA LEU A 11 -8.21 -8.39 0.91
C LEU A 11 -7.01 -7.83 1.67
N VAL A 12 -6.73 -8.35 2.86
CA VAL A 12 -5.52 -8.06 3.64
C VAL A 12 -4.68 -9.34 3.70
N PRO A 13 -3.69 -9.50 2.81
CA PRO A 13 -2.84 -10.69 2.78
C PRO A 13 -1.89 -10.72 3.98
N ILE A 14 -1.81 -11.87 4.66
CA ILE A 14 -0.92 -12.10 5.78
C ILE A 14 -0.03 -13.32 5.51
N HIS A 15 1.23 -13.26 5.92
CA HIS A 15 2.23 -14.31 5.75
C HIS A 15 2.87 -14.63 7.09
N LYS A 16 2.57 -15.83 7.64
CA LYS A 16 3.07 -16.29 8.94
C LYS A 16 4.58 -16.53 8.96
N GLY A 17 5.13 -17.24 7.98
CA GLY A 17 6.57 -17.47 7.87
C GLY A 17 7.25 -17.95 9.16
N LEU A 18 8.47 -17.45 9.40
CA LEU A 18 9.31 -17.76 10.56
C LEU A 18 8.94 -16.90 11.76
N GLN A 19 8.99 -17.48 12.96
CA GLN A 19 8.56 -16.85 14.20
C GLN A 19 9.72 -16.44 15.11
N PRO A 20 9.51 -15.51 16.08
CA PRO A 20 10.56 -15.02 16.96
C PRO A 20 11.35 -16.13 17.67
N PRO A 21 12.68 -15.97 17.87
CA PRO A 21 13.52 -17.00 18.47
C PRO A 21 13.12 -17.41 19.90
N CYS A 22 12.56 -16.48 20.70
CA CYS A 22 12.19 -16.68 22.11
C CYS A 22 10.69 -16.57 22.37
N GLY A 23 9.86 -16.94 21.39
CA GLY A 23 8.41 -16.84 21.53
C GLY A 23 7.66 -17.72 20.55
N ALA A 24 6.39 -17.41 20.31
CA ALA A 24 5.44 -18.19 19.52
C ALA A 24 5.32 -19.65 19.96
N LYS A 25 4.70 -20.52 19.14
CA LYS A 25 4.52 -21.94 19.50
C LYS A 25 5.85 -22.69 19.34
N PRO A 26 6.14 -23.71 20.18
CA PRO A 26 7.38 -24.49 20.06
C PRO A 26 7.56 -25.18 18.69
N THR A 27 6.46 -25.51 18.01
CA THR A 27 6.46 -26.17 16.70
C THR A 27 6.68 -25.20 15.53
N ASP A 28 6.69 -23.88 15.77
CA ASP A 28 6.93 -22.92 14.71
C ASP A 28 8.43 -22.89 14.35
N SER A 29 8.73 -22.85 13.05
CA SER A 29 10.08 -22.57 12.57
C SER A 29 10.54 -21.18 13.05
N LYS A 30 11.80 -21.06 13.46
CA LYS A 30 12.30 -19.86 14.15
C LYS A 30 13.25 -19.02 13.30
N ILE A 31 13.14 -17.70 13.47
CA ILE A 31 14.14 -16.75 13.00
C ILE A 31 15.47 -17.05 13.72
N SER A 32 16.58 -16.97 13.00
CA SER A 32 17.92 -17.15 13.56
C SER A 32 18.33 -15.94 14.40
N LEU A 33 19.05 -16.17 15.50
CA LEU A 33 19.71 -15.09 16.25
C LEU A 33 20.91 -14.50 15.49
N THR A 34 21.43 -15.19 14.47
CA THR A 34 22.52 -14.69 13.62
C THR A 34 21.98 -13.68 12.62
N ALA A 35 22.44 -12.43 12.68
CA ALA A 35 21.91 -11.32 11.89
C ALA A 35 21.95 -11.54 10.37
N SER A 36 23.03 -12.11 9.84
CA SER A 36 23.13 -12.43 8.40
C SER A 36 22.09 -13.48 7.98
N THR A 37 21.91 -14.53 8.77
CA THR A 37 20.88 -15.55 8.55
C THR A 37 19.48 -14.96 8.67
N ALA A 38 19.19 -14.14 9.68
CA ALA A 38 17.91 -13.46 9.85
C ALA A 38 17.59 -12.55 8.64
N THR A 39 18.60 -11.88 8.10
CA THR A 39 18.48 -11.08 6.87
C THR A 39 18.06 -11.96 5.69
N SER A 40 18.79 -13.06 5.43
CA SER A 40 18.45 -14.00 4.35
C SER A 40 17.06 -14.61 4.53
N GLN A 41 16.68 -14.95 5.77
CA GLN A 41 15.36 -15.46 6.10
C GLN A 41 14.25 -14.45 5.80
N GLY A 42 14.45 -13.16 6.10
CA GLY A 42 13.47 -12.11 5.81
C GLY A 42 13.28 -11.90 4.31
N THR A 43 14.38 -11.87 3.55
CA THR A 43 14.35 -11.80 2.07
C THR A 43 13.63 -13.02 1.47
N ALA A 44 13.90 -14.22 1.96
CA ALA A 44 13.25 -15.44 1.50
C ALA A 44 11.74 -15.42 1.77
N ALA A 45 11.33 -15.02 2.97
CA ALA A 45 9.92 -14.92 3.33
C ALA A 45 9.16 -13.88 2.48
N ALA A 46 9.78 -12.74 2.17
CA ALA A 46 9.18 -11.77 1.25
C ALA A 46 9.02 -12.37 -0.16
N THR A 47 10.01 -13.12 -0.63
CA THR A 47 9.95 -13.79 -1.94
C THR A 47 8.85 -14.84 -1.99
N GLU A 48 8.67 -15.60 -0.91
CA GLU A 48 7.56 -16.55 -0.77
C GLU A 48 6.20 -15.84 -0.79
N ALA A 49 6.05 -14.77 0.00
CA ALA A 49 4.83 -13.96 0.05
C ALA A 49 4.49 -13.35 -1.32
N ILE A 50 5.47 -12.81 -2.05
CA ILE A 50 5.30 -12.28 -3.41
C ILE A 50 4.87 -13.39 -4.36
N THR A 51 5.52 -14.56 -4.31
CA THR A 51 5.20 -15.69 -5.19
C THR A 51 3.76 -16.15 -4.98
N ALA A 52 3.33 -16.30 -3.72
CA ALA A 52 1.95 -16.64 -3.39
C ALA A 52 0.97 -15.54 -3.83
N ALA A 53 1.32 -14.27 -3.61
CA ALA A 53 0.52 -13.12 -4.03
C ALA A 53 0.28 -13.13 -5.55
N MET A 54 1.35 -13.28 -6.34
CA MET A 54 1.28 -13.35 -7.79
C MET A 54 0.44 -14.55 -8.28
N ALA A 55 0.66 -15.73 -7.69
CA ALA A 55 -0.11 -16.94 -8.04
C ALA A 55 -1.61 -16.77 -7.76
N LEU A 56 -1.95 -15.98 -6.73
CA LEU A 56 -3.33 -15.66 -6.39
C LEU A 56 -3.92 -14.52 -7.23
N GLY A 57 -3.11 -13.79 -8.00
CA GLY A 57 -3.54 -12.63 -8.80
C GLY A 57 -3.51 -11.29 -8.06
N LEU A 58 -2.74 -11.20 -6.97
CA LEU A 58 -2.45 -9.94 -6.28
C LEU A 58 -1.27 -9.24 -6.99
N LEU A 59 -1.44 -7.97 -7.31
CA LEU A 59 -0.50 -7.21 -8.15
C LEU A 59 0.48 -6.39 -7.28
N PRO A 60 1.62 -5.94 -7.84
CA PRO A 60 2.42 -4.87 -7.24
C PRO A 60 1.54 -3.66 -6.87
N GLY A 61 1.85 -3.02 -5.75
CA GLY A 61 0.98 -2.08 -5.05
C GLY A 61 0.12 -2.73 -3.95
N SER A 62 0.04 -4.07 -3.90
CA SER A 62 -0.54 -4.78 -2.75
C SER A 62 0.32 -4.60 -1.50
N ALA A 63 -0.31 -4.49 -0.34
CA ALA A 63 0.37 -4.69 0.93
C ALA A 63 0.37 -6.15 1.35
N LEU A 64 1.51 -6.65 1.80
CA LEU A 64 1.67 -8.00 2.36
C LEU A 64 2.17 -7.87 3.80
N TYR A 65 1.40 -8.41 4.74
CA TYR A 65 1.68 -8.30 6.18
C TYR A 65 2.46 -9.52 6.64
N ASN A 66 3.66 -9.31 7.19
CA ASN A 66 4.38 -10.39 7.87
C ASN A 66 3.82 -10.56 9.29
N ASP A 67 3.48 -11.79 9.66
CA ASP A 67 2.93 -12.11 10.97
C ASP A 67 4.04 -12.56 11.93
N ILE A 68 4.25 -11.71 12.94
CA ILE A 68 5.18 -11.97 14.03
C ILE A 68 4.38 -12.10 15.33
N GLU A 69 4.32 -13.33 15.80
CA GLU A 69 3.62 -13.70 17.02
C GLU A 69 4.38 -13.24 18.28
N TYR A 70 3.81 -13.57 19.43
CA TYR A 70 4.34 -13.26 20.75
C TYR A 70 5.85 -13.53 20.89
N TYR A 71 6.56 -12.57 21.48
CA TYR A 71 7.88 -12.75 22.10
C TYR A 71 8.07 -11.73 23.23
N ASP A 72 8.99 -11.99 24.15
CA ASP A 72 9.35 -11.02 25.20
C ASP A 72 10.05 -9.79 24.57
N PRO A 73 9.43 -8.60 24.58
CA PRO A 73 9.96 -7.41 23.93
C PRO A 73 11.20 -6.82 24.64
N THR A 74 11.56 -7.34 25.82
CA THR A 74 12.76 -6.93 26.56
C THR A 74 14.00 -7.77 26.19
N ASN A 75 13.80 -8.93 25.55
CA ASN A 75 14.89 -9.77 25.09
C ASN A 75 15.57 -9.13 23.86
N THR A 76 16.76 -8.57 24.07
CA THR A 76 17.51 -7.82 23.05
C THR A 76 17.93 -8.68 21.86
N GLY A 77 18.24 -9.97 22.08
CA GLY A 77 18.57 -10.92 21.02
C GLY A 77 17.39 -11.16 20.09
N CYS A 78 16.22 -11.44 20.66
CA CYS A 78 14.99 -11.61 19.87
C CYS A 78 14.55 -10.35 19.16
N ARG A 79 14.55 -9.22 19.86
CA ARG A 79 14.26 -7.92 19.27
C ARG A 79 15.14 -7.66 18.05
N THR A 80 16.45 -7.87 18.18
CA THR A 80 17.41 -7.63 17.09
C THR A 80 17.15 -8.57 15.91
N ALA A 81 16.91 -9.86 16.18
CA ALA A 81 16.62 -10.85 15.13
C ALA A 81 15.32 -10.51 14.37
N VAL A 82 14.24 -10.19 15.09
CA VAL A 82 12.93 -9.83 14.50
C VAL A 82 13.03 -8.54 13.68
N LEU A 83 13.65 -7.48 14.20
CA LEU A 83 13.80 -6.22 13.46
C LEU A 83 14.68 -6.39 12.21
N THR A 84 15.73 -7.21 12.29
CA THR A 84 16.59 -7.53 11.13
C THR A 84 15.81 -8.29 10.06
N TYR A 85 15.05 -9.31 10.47
CA TYR A 85 14.20 -10.10 9.59
C TYR A 85 13.11 -9.25 8.90
N LEU A 86 12.35 -8.46 9.67
CA LEU A 86 11.30 -7.58 9.13
C LEU A 86 11.86 -6.47 8.23
N SER A 87 13.05 -5.94 8.55
CA SER A 87 13.73 -4.98 7.69
C SER A 87 14.10 -5.60 6.34
N ALA A 88 14.62 -6.83 6.31
CA ALA A 88 14.95 -7.53 5.07
C ALA A 88 13.69 -7.88 4.27
N TYR A 89 12.62 -8.33 4.94
CA TYR A 89 11.30 -8.56 4.35
C TYR A 89 10.78 -7.28 3.66
N THR A 90 10.81 -6.16 4.39
CA THR A 90 10.36 -4.84 3.90
C THR A 90 11.12 -4.41 2.65
N ARG A 91 12.46 -4.46 2.69
CA ARG A 91 13.29 -4.07 1.54
C ARG A 91 12.99 -4.91 0.30
N GLN A 92 12.81 -6.22 0.48
CA GLN A 92 12.53 -7.12 -0.63
C GLN A 92 11.14 -6.87 -1.24
N LEU A 93 10.12 -6.58 -0.41
CA LEU A 93 8.81 -6.18 -0.90
C LEU A 93 8.86 -4.87 -1.68
N HIS A 94 9.51 -3.85 -1.13
CA HIS A 94 9.69 -2.55 -1.80
C HIS A 94 10.40 -2.70 -3.14
N ALA A 95 11.46 -3.52 -3.21
CA ALA A 95 12.19 -3.80 -4.45
C ALA A 95 11.31 -4.47 -5.52
N ALA A 96 10.29 -5.23 -5.11
CA ALA A 96 9.32 -5.86 -5.99
C ALA A 96 8.07 -4.99 -6.26
N GLY A 97 8.02 -3.76 -5.72
CA GLY A 97 6.88 -2.84 -5.88
C GLY A 97 5.68 -3.17 -5.00
N TYR A 98 5.84 -3.94 -3.93
CA TYR A 98 4.81 -4.22 -2.91
C TYR A 98 5.02 -3.33 -1.69
N LEU A 99 3.96 -3.13 -0.90
CA LEU A 99 4.02 -2.50 0.41
C LEU A 99 4.23 -3.57 1.48
N ALA A 100 4.95 -3.22 2.53
CA ALA A 100 5.23 -4.10 3.65
C ALA A 100 4.38 -3.74 4.86
N GLY A 101 3.60 -4.69 5.35
CA GLY A 101 2.93 -4.59 6.65
C GLY A 101 3.60 -5.48 7.69
N ALA A 102 3.38 -5.19 8.97
CA ALA A 102 3.72 -6.11 10.06
C ALA A 102 2.49 -6.32 10.95
N TYR A 103 2.15 -7.58 11.20
CA TYR A 103 1.21 -7.98 12.25
C TYR A 103 1.99 -8.34 13.52
N MET A 104 1.64 -7.72 14.65
CA MET A 104 2.30 -7.96 15.94
C MET A 104 1.34 -7.73 17.12
N ASN A 105 1.50 -8.48 18.22
CA ASN A 105 0.78 -8.16 19.45
C ASN A 105 1.22 -6.79 20.04
N LEU A 106 0.25 -5.97 20.46
CA LEU A 106 0.51 -4.62 20.99
C LEU A 106 1.42 -4.63 22.23
N GLY A 107 1.19 -5.56 23.16
CA GLY A 107 1.95 -5.69 24.39
C GLY A 107 3.36 -6.30 24.20
N ASN A 108 3.69 -6.71 22.98
CA ASN A 108 4.94 -7.39 22.65
C ASN A 108 5.69 -6.62 21.54
N GLY A 109 5.81 -7.25 20.36
CA GLY A 109 6.69 -6.78 19.31
C GLY A 109 6.32 -5.44 18.69
N ALA A 110 5.05 -5.03 18.75
CA ALA A 110 4.60 -3.77 18.15
C ALA A 110 5.36 -2.56 18.73
N LYS A 111 5.62 -2.55 20.04
CA LYS A 111 6.40 -1.49 20.69
C LYS A 111 7.84 -1.46 20.17
N ASN A 112 8.49 -2.61 20.03
CA ASN A 112 9.85 -2.69 19.51
C ASN A 112 9.95 -2.14 18.08
N LEU A 113 8.95 -2.43 17.23
CA LEU A 113 8.87 -1.89 15.87
C LEU A 113 8.63 -0.38 15.90
N ALA A 114 7.74 0.11 16.78
CA ALA A 114 7.51 1.54 16.96
C ALA A 114 8.75 2.28 17.49
N ASP A 115 9.52 1.70 18.41
CA ASP A 115 10.78 2.26 18.91
C ASP A 115 11.82 2.37 17.78
N ALA A 116 11.78 1.45 16.80
CA ALA A 116 12.66 1.44 15.64
C ALA A 116 12.14 2.29 14.46
N TYR A 117 10.99 2.96 14.58
CA TYR A 117 10.30 3.63 13.48
C TYR A 117 11.20 4.60 12.69
N THR A 118 11.95 5.46 13.38
CA THR A 118 12.85 6.44 12.75
C THR A 118 14.27 5.92 12.52
N SER A 119 14.50 4.61 12.66
CA SER A 119 15.81 4.00 12.41
C SER A 119 16.28 4.25 10.99
N THR A 120 17.57 4.53 10.83
CA THR A 120 18.24 4.57 9.53
C THR A 120 18.87 3.22 9.18
N SER A 121 18.98 2.30 10.14
CA SER A 121 19.54 0.96 9.94
C SER A 121 18.51 -0.09 9.53
N TYR A 122 17.27 0.06 10.02
CA TYR A 122 16.16 -0.84 9.68
C TYR A 122 15.22 -0.17 8.68
N ALA A 123 14.82 -0.91 7.65
CA ALA A 123 13.72 -0.48 6.80
C ALA A 123 12.41 -0.55 7.58
N ARG A 124 11.58 0.48 7.39
CA ARG A 124 10.31 0.64 8.10
C ARG A 124 9.19 0.00 7.30
N PRO A 125 8.38 -0.90 7.88
CA PRO A 125 7.14 -1.34 7.27
C PRO A 125 6.18 -0.17 7.04
N ASP A 126 5.45 -0.20 5.94
CA ASP A 126 4.47 0.82 5.54
C ASP A 126 3.21 0.81 6.39
N ALA A 127 2.88 -0.30 7.05
CA ALA A 127 1.68 -0.41 7.89
C ALA A 127 1.91 -1.29 9.12
N LEU A 128 1.14 -1.01 10.17
CA LEU A 128 1.13 -1.79 11.41
C LEU A 128 -0.27 -2.35 11.66
N TRP A 129 -0.36 -3.67 11.75
CA TRP A 129 -1.53 -4.40 12.21
C TRP A 129 -1.26 -4.92 13.62
N ILE A 130 -2.00 -4.44 14.62
CA ILE A 130 -1.81 -4.92 15.99
C ILE A 130 -2.81 -6.02 16.36
N ALA A 131 -2.38 -6.96 17.19
CA ALA A 131 -3.31 -7.79 17.96
C ALA A 131 -3.51 -7.20 19.36
N ARG A 132 -4.78 -6.95 19.72
CA ARG A 132 -5.19 -6.55 21.07
C ARG A 132 -6.67 -6.86 21.25
N TYR A 133 -6.96 -7.96 21.94
CA TYR A 133 -8.30 -8.49 22.15
C TYR A 133 -9.07 -7.76 23.27
N ASP A 134 -9.39 -6.49 23.06
CA ASP A 134 -10.08 -5.63 24.03
C ASP A 134 -11.50 -5.23 23.59
N ALA A 135 -12.04 -5.89 22.56
CA ALA A 135 -13.33 -5.59 21.95
C ALA A 135 -13.49 -4.14 21.40
N THR A 136 -12.41 -3.36 21.33
CA THR A 136 -12.43 -1.95 20.91
C THR A 136 -11.85 -1.80 19.52
N THR A 137 -12.53 -1.06 18.63
CA THR A 137 -12.09 -0.86 17.24
C THR A 137 -11.12 0.32 17.05
N SER A 138 -10.82 1.09 18.10
CA SER A 138 -9.95 2.27 17.99
C SER A 138 -8.57 1.95 17.40
N LEU A 139 -8.19 2.71 16.37
CA LEU A 139 -6.88 2.66 15.70
C LEU A 139 -5.90 3.73 16.21
N SER A 140 -6.18 4.31 17.36
CA SER A 140 -5.34 5.31 18.05
C SER A 140 -5.26 5.06 19.55
N GLY A 141 -4.39 5.79 20.24
CA GLY A 141 -4.22 5.68 21.69
C GLY A 141 -3.58 4.35 22.14
N TRP A 142 -2.76 3.75 21.28
CA TRP A 142 -2.09 2.48 21.58
C TRP A 142 -0.87 2.71 22.48
N ALA A 143 -0.89 2.13 23.68
CA ALA A 143 0.24 2.26 24.62
C ALA A 143 1.55 1.76 23.96
N GLY A 144 2.58 2.60 23.95
CA GLY A 144 3.87 2.29 23.33
C GLY A 144 3.94 2.49 21.81
N VAL A 145 2.85 2.89 21.15
CA VAL A 145 2.82 3.22 19.72
C VAL A 145 2.15 4.59 19.54
N ASP A 146 2.99 5.63 19.43
CA ASP A 146 2.54 7.02 19.29
C ASP A 146 1.65 7.24 18.06
N ASP A 147 0.59 8.05 18.20
CA ASP A 147 -0.41 8.33 17.15
C ASP A 147 0.15 8.98 15.88
N SER A 148 1.34 9.59 15.95
CA SER A 148 2.04 10.12 14.77
C SER A 148 2.69 9.04 13.88
N LYS A 149 2.85 7.80 14.36
CA LYS A 149 3.49 6.70 13.61
C LYS A 149 2.45 5.89 12.85
N TRP A 150 2.62 5.70 11.54
CA TRP A 150 1.60 5.03 10.71
C TRP A 150 0.23 5.75 10.79
N ALA A 151 0.24 7.09 10.84
CA ALA A 151 -0.94 7.90 11.13
C ALA A 151 -1.88 8.11 9.93
N VAL A 152 -1.45 7.80 8.71
CA VAL A 152 -2.13 8.22 7.47
C VAL A 152 -2.58 6.98 6.70
N HIS A 153 -3.66 6.34 7.17
CA HIS A 153 -4.21 5.10 6.60
C HIS A 153 -3.20 3.95 6.61
N GLN A 154 -2.58 3.66 7.76
CA GLN A 154 -1.53 2.65 7.89
C GLN A 154 -1.72 1.73 9.11
N ARG A 155 -2.93 1.68 9.69
CA ARG A 155 -3.21 1.01 10.96
C ARG A 155 -4.35 0.02 10.87
N LEU A 156 -4.10 -1.19 11.37
CA LEU A 156 -5.10 -2.24 11.52
C LEU A 156 -5.08 -2.77 12.95
N LYS A 157 -6.20 -3.31 13.42
CA LYS A 157 -6.29 -3.92 14.74
C LYS A 157 -7.18 -5.14 14.73
N GLN A 158 -6.62 -6.28 15.13
CA GLN A 158 -7.38 -7.45 15.53
C GLN A 158 -7.86 -7.26 16.96
N TYR A 159 -9.17 -7.10 17.14
CA TYR A 159 -9.77 -6.69 18.43
C TYR A 159 -10.59 -7.79 19.11
N GLN A 160 -10.93 -8.87 18.39
CA GLN A 160 -11.58 -10.07 18.91
C GLN A 160 -11.08 -11.29 18.13
N GLY A 161 -10.78 -12.38 18.82
CA GLY A 161 -10.37 -13.64 18.20
C GLY A 161 -11.43 -14.73 18.34
N ASP A 162 -11.41 -15.71 17.43
CA ASP A 162 -12.22 -16.95 17.47
C ASP A 162 -13.74 -16.74 17.67
N VAL A 163 -14.30 -15.67 17.12
CA VAL A 163 -15.75 -15.42 17.19
C VAL A 163 -16.47 -16.13 16.06
N THR A 164 -17.57 -16.82 16.37
CA THR A 164 -18.40 -17.43 15.32
C THR A 164 -19.21 -16.34 14.60
N GLN A 165 -19.08 -16.29 13.28
CA GLN A 165 -19.87 -15.41 12.42
C GLN A 165 -20.66 -16.23 11.42
N THR A 166 -21.92 -15.84 11.19
CA THR A 166 -22.82 -16.51 10.25
C THR A 166 -23.20 -15.57 9.11
N TYR A 167 -22.89 -15.97 7.87
CA TYR A 167 -23.27 -15.23 6.66
C TYR A 167 -23.92 -16.17 5.65
N GLY A 168 -25.09 -15.81 5.14
CA GLY A 168 -25.81 -16.63 4.16
C GLY A 168 -26.09 -18.07 4.62
N GLY A 169 -26.23 -18.29 5.94
CA GLY A 169 -26.45 -19.62 6.54
C GLY A 169 -25.18 -20.43 6.83
N VAL A 170 -23.98 -19.94 6.48
CA VAL A 170 -22.69 -20.61 6.79
C VAL A 170 -22.06 -19.97 8.02
N SER A 171 -21.62 -20.78 8.98
CA SER A 171 -20.94 -20.32 10.19
C SER A 171 -19.46 -20.70 10.18
N LEU A 172 -18.60 -19.75 10.53
CA LEU A 172 -17.16 -19.93 10.66
C LEU A 172 -16.65 -19.21 11.91
N ALA A 173 -15.65 -19.80 12.58
CA ALA A 173 -14.85 -19.07 13.57
C ALA A 173 -13.89 -18.13 12.83
N VAL A 174 -13.94 -16.85 13.15
CA VAL A 174 -13.12 -15.80 12.54
C VAL A 174 -12.61 -14.85 13.59
N ASP A 175 -11.49 -14.20 13.30
CA ASP A 175 -11.05 -13.03 14.05
C ASP A 175 -11.70 -11.78 13.46
N ARG A 176 -11.91 -10.75 14.30
CA ARG A 176 -12.46 -9.47 13.87
C ARG A 176 -11.41 -8.39 13.92
N ASP A 177 -11.32 -7.68 12.80
CA ASP A 177 -10.36 -6.61 12.57
C ASP A 177 -11.06 -5.29 12.27
N GLN A 178 -10.48 -4.19 12.77
CA GLN A 178 -10.71 -2.85 12.23
C GLN A 178 -9.56 -2.51 11.30
N VAL A 179 -9.88 -2.05 10.08
CA VAL A 179 -8.90 -1.83 9.02
C VAL A 179 -8.96 -0.39 8.54
N ASP A 180 -7.86 0.33 8.68
CA ASP A 180 -7.58 1.59 8.00
C ASP A 180 -6.12 1.57 7.52
N GLY A 181 -5.87 0.73 6.51
CA GLY A 181 -4.52 0.48 6.02
C GLY A 181 -4.49 0.04 4.57
N PRO A 182 -3.29 -0.04 3.96
CA PRO A 182 -3.13 -0.53 2.61
C PRO A 182 -3.57 -2.00 2.52
N VAL A 183 -4.27 -2.32 1.44
CA VAL A 183 -4.84 -3.65 1.15
C VAL A 183 -4.24 -4.23 -0.14
N ALA A 184 -4.69 -5.41 -0.55
CA ALA A 184 -4.27 -6.00 -1.80
C ALA A 184 -4.81 -5.21 -3.02
N THR A 185 -3.96 -5.07 -4.03
CA THR A 185 -4.29 -4.55 -5.35
C THR A 185 -4.63 -5.72 -6.27
N VAL A 186 -5.81 -5.67 -6.89
CA VAL A 186 -6.32 -6.71 -7.79
C VAL A 186 -6.89 -6.07 -9.05
N ALA A 187 -6.86 -6.79 -10.17
CA ALA A 187 -7.57 -6.37 -11.37
C ALA A 187 -9.01 -6.90 -11.38
N GLY A 188 -9.95 -6.03 -11.73
CA GLY A 188 -11.31 -6.38 -12.12
C GLY A 188 -11.42 -6.65 -13.62
N ALA A 189 -12.37 -7.50 -14.00
CA ALA A 189 -12.64 -7.83 -15.40
C ALA A 189 -13.72 -6.92 -15.97
N TYR A 190 -13.36 -6.11 -16.97
CA TYR A 190 -14.23 -5.21 -17.71
C TYR A 190 -14.10 -5.49 -19.21
N LYS A 191 -14.83 -4.74 -20.05
CA LYS A 191 -14.75 -4.87 -21.50
C LYS A 191 -14.70 -3.51 -22.18
N VAL A 192 -14.10 -3.48 -23.37
CA VAL A 192 -14.24 -2.38 -24.30
C VAL A 192 -15.70 -2.25 -24.73
N THR A 193 -16.24 -1.03 -24.70
CA THR A 193 -17.58 -0.69 -25.17
C THR A 193 -17.52 0.07 -26.50
N GLY A 194 -18.67 0.14 -27.19
CA GLY A 194 -18.79 0.78 -28.50
C GLY A 194 -18.36 -0.13 -29.67
N SER A 195 -18.17 0.47 -30.84
CA SER A 195 -17.90 -0.22 -32.12
C SER A 195 -16.51 0.04 -32.70
N ALA A 196 -15.72 0.90 -32.07
CA ALA A 196 -14.38 1.26 -32.53
C ALA A 196 -13.27 0.62 -31.68
N THR A 197 -12.11 0.42 -32.29
CA THR A 197 -10.89 0.02 -31.58
C THR A 197 -10.48 1.08 -30.57
N VAL A 198 -10.13 0.66 -29.36
CA VAL A 198 -9.67 1.53 -28.27
C VAL A 198 -8.15 1.45 -28.15
N THR A 199 -7.49 2.61 -28.14
CA THR A 199 -6.04 2.70 -27.93
C THR A 199 -5.72 2.79 -26.44
N ALA A 200 -4.88 1.88 -25.96
CA ALA A 200 -4.31 1.95 -24.63
C ALA A 200 -3.00 2.75 -24.64
N ARG A 201 -2.86 3.61 -23.65
CA ARG A 201 -1.95 4.75 -23.60
C ARG A 201 -0.93 4.58 -22.47
N SER A 202 0.25 5.16 -22.64
CA SER A 202 1.30 5.14 -21.60
C SER A 202 1.04 6.11 -20.43
N GLY A 203 0.05 7.00 -20.55
CA GLY A 203 -0.46 7.83 -19.47
C GLY A 203 -1.93 8.21 -19.70
N PRO A 204 -2.60 8.83 -18.72
CA PRO A 204 -4.02 9.15 -18.78
C PRO A 204 -4.31 10.40 -19.64
N THR A 205 -3.86 10.35 -20.90
CA THR A 205 -4.08 11.39 -21.91
C THR A 205 -4.00 10.81 -23.32
N ALA A 206 -4.85 11.32 -24.21
CA ALA A 206 -4.88 10.94 -25.62
C ALA A 206 -3.64 11.38 -26.43
N THR A 207 -2.74 12.16 -25.85
CA THR A 207 -1.47 12.55 -26.49
C THR A 207 -0.28 11.70 -26.06
N SER A 208 -0.44 10.85 -25.05
CA SER A 208 0.63 9.96 -24.62
C SER A 208 0.81 8.81 -25.63
N GLY A 209 2.01 8.25 -25.63
CA GLY A 209 2.40 7.19 -26.57
C GLY A 209 1.49 5.98 -26.45
N THR A 210 1.17 5.39 -27.60
CA THR A 210 0.40 4.15 -27.72
C THR A 210 1.20 2.99 -27.16
N VAL A 211 0.57 2.19 -26.28
CA VAL A 211 1.12 0.93 -25.78
C VAL A 211 0.57 -0.24 -26.58
N THR A 212 -0.75 -0.28 -26.75
CA THR A 212 -1.45 -1.33 -27.52
C THR A 212 -2.84 -0.85 -27.95
N SER A 213 -3.64 -1.71 -28.60
CA SER A 213 -5.02 -1.42 -28.97
C SER A 213 -5.92 -2.65 -28.77
N TYR A 214 -7.17 -2.39 -28.42
CA TYR A 214 -8.18 -3.41 -28.10
C TYR A 214 -9.38 -3.30 -29.04
N ALA A 215 -9.81 -4.43 -29.60
CA ALA A 215 -11.01 -4.49 -30.42
C ALA A 215 -12.29 -4.28 -29.58
N PRO A 216 -13.41 -3.88 -30.21
CA PRO A 216 -14.72 -3.85 -29.56
C PRO A 216 -15.04 -5.15 -28.81
N GLY A 217 -15.53 -5.03 -27.57
CA GLY A 217 -15.88 -6.18 -26.72
C GLY A 217 -14.71 -6.95 -26.11
N ALA A 218 -13.45 -6.57 -26.39
CA ALA A 218 -12.28 -7.20 -25.79
C ALA A 218 -12.30 -7.05 -24.26
N ALA A 219 -11.82 -8.09 -23.56
CA ALA A 219 -11.70 -8.07 -22.10
C ALA A 219 -10.53 -7.19 -21.65
N LEU A 220 -10.75 -6.45 -20.56
CA LEU A 220 -9.79 -5.54 -19.93
C LEU A 220 -9.61 -5.93 -18.46
N SER A 221 -8.35 -5.95 -18.02
CA SER A 221 -7.97 -6.15 -16.61
C SER A 221 -7.73 -4.79 -15.96
N VAL A 222 -8.77 -4.17 -15.42
CA VAL A 222 -8.72 -2.82 -14.84
C VAL A 222 -8.34 -2.89 -13.36
N VAL A 223 -7.32 -2.14 -12.95
CA VAL A 223 -6.79 -2.14 -11.58
C VAL A 223 -7.39 -1.01 -10.75
N CYS A 224 -7.40 0.20 -11.30
CA CYS A 224 -7.82 1.41 -10.60
C CYS A 224 -8.16 2.50 -11.61
N GLN A 225 -8.76 3.58 -11.13
CA GLN A 225 -9.12 4.74 -11.93
C GLN A 225 -8.28 5.96 -11.59
N ALA A 226 -7.73 6.62 -12.59
CA ALA A 226 -6.86 7.78 -12.48
C ALA A 226 -7.54 9.03 -13.05
N PRO A 227 -7.27 10.22 -12.50
CA PRO A 227 -7.59 11.46 -13.19
C PRO A 227 -6.70 11.62 -14.44
N GLY A 228 -7.23 12.27 -15.47
CA GLY A 228 -6.51 12.51 -16.71
C GLY A 228 -7.13 13.59 -17.59
N ALA A 229 -6.58 13.72 -18.80
CA ALA A 229 -7.13 14.65 -19.78
C ALA A 229 -8.55 14.22 -20.19
N LYS A 230 -9.47 15.18 -20.29
CA LYS A 230 -10.87 14.90 -20.64
C LYS A 230 -10.97 14.30 -22.04
N VAL A 231 -11.61 13.15 -22.14
CA VAL A 231 -11.94 12.46 -23.41
C VAL A 231 -13.44 12.19 -23.39
N ALA A 232 -14.12 12.66 -24.44
CA ALA A 232 -15.58 12.65 -24.51
C ALA A 232 -16.21 13.26 -23.24
N THR A 233 -16.93 12.45 -22.47
CA THR A 233 -17.71 12.88 -21.30
C THR A 233 -16.95 12.83 -19.97
N THR A 234 -15.78 12.19 -19.91
CA THR A 234 -15.09 11.89 -18.65
C THR A 234 -13.64 12.39 -18.64
N ALA A 235 -13.15 12.75 -17.46
CA ALA A 235 -11.73 12.96 -17.17
C ALA A 235 -11.10 11.77 -16.43
N VAL A 236 -11.83 10.66 -16.34
CA VAL A 236 -11.39 9.43 -15.70
C VAL A 236 -10.76 8.50 -16.73
N TRP A 237 -9.68 7.85 -16.32
CA TRP A 237 -8.96 6.86 -17.09
C TRP A 237 -8.81 5.59 -16.28
N ASP A 238 -9.07 4.45 -16.90
CA ASP A 238 -8.87 3.14 -16.30
C ASP A 238 -7.42 2.70 -16.51
N LYS A 239 -6.70 2.48 -15.41
CA LYS A 239 -5.37 1.89 -15.43
C LYS A 239 -5.49 0.38 -15.52
N LEU A 240 -4.87 -0.20 -16.53
CA LEU A 240 -4.84 -1.64 -16.77
C LEU A 240 -3.69 -2.31 -15.99
N ALA A 241 -3.79 -3.64 -15.87
CA ALA A 241 -2.80 -4.47 -15.16
C ALA A 241 -1.39 -4.41 -15.77
N ASP A 242 -1.28 -4.14 -17.08
CA ASP A 242 0.00 -3.91 -17.78
C ASP A 242 0.56 -2.49 -17.57
N GLY A 243 -0.15 -1.63 -16.85
CA GLY A 243 0.23 -0.25 -16.57
C GLY A 243 -0.19 0.77 -17.61
N SER A 244 -0.83 0.34 -18.71
CA SER A 244 -1.42 1.25 -19.69
C SER A 244 -2.75 1.83 -19.21
N TYR A 245 -3.24 2.86 -19.90
CA TYR A 245 -4.46 3.57 -19.57
C TYR A 245 -5.42 3.59 -20.76
N VAL A 246 -6.70 3.38 -20.51
CA VAL A 246 -7.78 3.60 -21.48
C VAL A 246 -8.76 4.62 -20.91
N SER A 247 -9.44 5.39 -21.76
CA SER A 247 -10.45 6.33 -21.27
C SER A 247 -11.65 5.54 -20.75
N ASP A 248 -12.13 5.91 -19.55
CA ASP A 248 -13.30 5.30 -18.90
C ASP A 248 -14.57 5.38 -19.78
N ALA A 249 -14.65 6.37 -20.68
CA ALA A 249 -15.75 6.49 -21.66
C ALA A 249 -15.86 5.31 -22.65
N THR A 250 -14.84 4.44 -22.70
CA THR A 250 -14.77 3.30 -23.63
C THR A 250 -14.73 1.96 -22.93
N VAL A 251 -14.98 1.93 -21.62
CA VAL A 251 -14.95 0.74 -20.78
C VAL A 251 -16.35 0.47 -20.23
N SER A 252 -16.64 -0.79 -19.91
CA SER A 252 -17.92 -1.21 -19.33
C SER A 252 -18.04 -0.85 -17.83
N THR A 253 -17.41 0.23 -17.39
CA THR A 253 -17.54 0.78 -16.05
C THR A 253 -18.92 1.47 -15.89
N PRO A 254 -19.53 1.48 -14.69
CA PRO A 254 -20.89 2.01 -14.50
C PRO A 254 -21.10 3.50 -14.82
N SER A 255 -20.09 4.34 -14.63
CA SER A 255 -20.19 5.79 -14.83
C SER A 255 -19.56 6.22 -16.15
N THR A 256 -20.12 7.26 -16.77
CA THR A 256 -19.61 7.85 -18.01
C THR A 256 -19.05 9.25 -17.83
N THR A 257 -19.06 9.79 -16.61
CA THR A 257 -18.66 11.19 -16.31
C THR A 257 -17.71 11.34 -15.13
N THR A 258 -17.68 10.35 -14.22
CA THR A 258 -16.89 10.35 -12.98
C THR A 258 -16.44 8.94 -12.62
N TYR A 259 -15.77 8.79 -11.47
CA TYR A 259 -15.29 7.51 -10.96
C TYR A 259 -16.43 6.50 -10.72
N SER A 260 -16.09 5.23 -10.90
CA SER A 260 -16.96 4.06 -10.87
C SER A 260 -16.62 3.15 -9.71
N ALA A 261 -17.51 3.05 -8.71
CA ALA A 261 -17.40 2.00 -7.71
C ALA A 261 -17.62 0.61 -8.35
N PRO A 262 -16.96 -0.46 -7.87
CA PRO A 262 -16.07 -0.53 -6.70
C PRO A 262 -14.58 -0.35 -7.05
N LEU A 263 -14.23 0.17 -8.24
CA LEU A 263 -12.82 0.38 -8.59
C LEU A 263 -12.19 1.42 -7.65
N PRO A 264 -11.00 1.13 -7.08
CA PRO A 264 -10.30 2.12 -6.29
C PRO A 264 -9.76 3.24 -7.20
N HIS A 265 -9.52 4.41 -6.62
CA HIS A 265 -8.71 5.42 -7.28
C HIS A 265 -7.25 4.96 -7.28
N CYS A 266 -6.52 5.27 -8.36
CA CYS A 266 -5.09 4.97 -8.42
C CYS A 266 -4.34 5.82 -7.40
N SER A 267 -3.57 5.17 -6.53
CA SER A 267 -2.70 5.83 -5.57
C SER A 267 -1.35 5.11 -5.48
N TYR A 268 -0.31 5.89 -5.16
CA TYR A 268 1.09 5.45 -5.08
C TYR A 268 1.63 5.87 -3.70
N PRO A 269 1.41 5.04 -2.67
CA PRO A 269 1.69 5.43 -1.30
C PRO A 269 3.17 5.27 -0.96
N TRP A 270 3.95 6.32 -1.20
CA TRP A 270 5.38 6.33 -0.91
C TRP A 270 5.67 6.97 0.45
N GLN A 271 6.68 6.46 1.15
CA GLN A 271 7.02 6.98 2.48
C GLN A 271 7.57 8.40 2.42
N VAL A 272 7.09 9.27 3.31
CA VAL A 272 7.66 10.60 3.54
C VAL A 272 9.02 10.47 4.25
N ASN A 273 9.98 11.32 3.88
CA ASN A 273 11.30 11.41 4.50
C ASN A 273 11.60 12.86 4.88
N ALA A 274 10.86 13.35 5.88
CA ALA A 274 10.97 14.70 6.41
C ALA A 274 10.85 14.66 7.92
N ALA A 275 11.98 14.78 8.64
CA ALA A 275 12.02 14.60 10.09
C ALA A 275 11.07 15.53 10.87
N ALA A 276 10.87 16.77 10.37
CA ALA A 276 9.97 17.76 10.95
C ALA A 276 8.53 17.68 10.41
N GLY A 277 8.20 16.63 9.64
CA GLY A 277 6.97 16.56 8.86
C GLY A 277 7.07 17.29 7.52
N LEU A 278 6.27 16.83 6.55
CA LEU A 278 6.22 17.37 5.19
C LEU A 278 5.00 18.28 5.04
N LYS A 279 5.22 19.54 4.69
CA LYS A 279 4.16 20.52 4.48
C LYS A 279 3.31 20.16 3.27
N GLU A 280 2.01 20.03 3.49
CA GLU A 280 1.00 19.84 2.44
C GLU A 280 0.45 21.20 2.03
N ARG A 281 0.33 21.43 0.72
CA ARG A 281 0.07 22.75 0.17
C ARG A 281 -1.11 22.77 -0.80
N SER A 282 -1.71 23.94 -0.98
CA SER A 282 -2.82 24.14 -1.93
C SER A 282 -2.42 24.09 -3.40
N ALA A 283 -1.14 24.32 -3.71
CA ALA A 283 -0.59 24.29 -5.06
C ALA A 283 0.87 23.80 -5.03
N PRO A 284 1.46 23.38 -6.17
CA PRO A 284 2.85 22.94 -6.25
C PRO A 284 3.83 24.13 -6.20
N SER A 285 3.81 24.88 -5.09
CA SER A 285 4.60 26.10 -4.91
C SER A 285 4.95 26.31 -3.44
N THR A 286 6.17 26.75 -3.17
CA THR A 286 6.64 27.08 -1.82
C THR A 286 5.94 28.31 -1.21
N THR A 287 5.30 29.14 -2.04
CA THR A 287 4.55 30.34 -1.61
C THR A 287 3.06 30.10 -1.44
N SER A 288 2.55 28.94 -1.85
CA SER A 288 1.14 28.58 -1.66
C SER A 288 0.82 28.24 -0.20
N SER A 289 -0.45 28.38 0.17
CA SER A 289 -0.91 28.14 1.54
C SER A 289 -0.61 26.71 2.00
N ILE A 290 -0.16 26.57 3.25
CA ILE A 290 0.01 25.29 3.91
C ILE A 290 -1.36 24.86 4.43
N LEU A 291 -1.82 23.68 4.02
CA LEU A 291 -3.13 23.13 4.38
C LEU A 291 -3.05 21.98 5.38
N GLY A 292 -1.85 21.45 5.62
CA GLY A 292 -1.63 20.30 6.49
C GLY A 292 -0.15 19.95 6.62
N THR A 293 0.14 18.85 7.30
CA THR A 293 1.49 18.28 7.42
C THR A 293 1.40 16.77 7.50
N THR A 294 2.15 16.09 6.65
CA THR A 294 2.31 14.63 6.69
C THR A 294 3.48 14.26 7.62
N PRO A 295 3.29 13.38 8.63
CA PRO A 295 4.39 12.96 9.52
C PRO A 295 5.53 12.23 8.81
N ASN A 296 6.71 12.21 9.43
CA ASN A 296 7.89 11.50 8.90
C ASN A 296 7.60 10.01 8.68
N GLY A 297 7.67 9.57 7.43
CA GLY A 297 7.38 8.22 6.91
C GLY A 297 6.02 7.62 7.26
N ALA A 298 5.04 8.51 7.41
CA ALA A 298 3.71 8.20 6.90
C ALA A 298 3.74 8.04 5.37
N LEU A 299 2.68 7.49 4.79
CA LEU A 299 2.55 7.36 3.33
C LEU A 299 1.98 8.65 2.72
N ALA A 300 2.66 9.18 1.70
CA ALA A 300 2.09 10.15 0.78
C ALA A 300 1.27 9.41 -0.27
N TRP A 301 -0.06 9.47 -0.16
CA TRP A 301 -0.99 8.82 -1.09
C TRP A 301 -1.06 9.55 -2.43
N VAL A 302 0.02 9.47 -3.21
CA VAL A 302 0.18 10.23 -4.46
C VAL A 302 -0.79 9.73 -5.52
N THR A 303 -1.44 10.63 -6.26
CA THR A 303 -2.33 10.31 -7.38
C THR A 303 -1.71 10.67 -8.74
N CYS A 304 -1.01 11.80 -8.80
CA CYS A 304 -0.28 12.25 -9.99
C CYS A 304 0.82 13.24 -9.61
N GLN A 305 1.72 13.50 -10.54
CA GLN A 305 2.86 14.39 -10.36
C GLN A 305 2.82 15.57 -11.33
N ARG A 306 3.28 16.74 -10.90
CA ARG A 306 3.38 17.94 -11.77
C ARG A 306 4.57 18.82 -11.42
N ALA A 307 4.97 19.67 -12.36
CA ALA A 307 5.99 20.67 -12.11
C ALA A 307 5.47 21.79 -11.18
N GLY A 308 6.38 22.37 -10.42
CA GLY A 308 6.15 23.45 -9.48
C GLY A 308 7.44 24.19 -9.12
N THR A 309 7.45 24.90 -7.99
CA THR A 309 8.67 25.57 -7.50
C THR A 309 9.73 24.54 -7.13
N THR A 310 10.97 24.75 -7.57
CA THR A 310 12.09 23.86 -7.25
C THR A 310 12.38 23.83 -5.75
N ILE A 311 12.51 22.62 -5.20
CA ILE A 311 13.00 22.37 -3.85
C ILE A 311 14.20 21.44 -3.98
N SER A 312 15.36 21.92 -3.58
CA SER A 312 16.62 21.17 -3.66
C SER A 312 16.88 20.66 -5.08
N THR A 313 16.78 19.36 -5.33
CA THR A 313 17.17 18.71 -6.58
C THR A 313 16.04 18.52 -7.59
N THR A 314 14.78 18.86 -7.25
CA THR A 314 13.63 18.59 -8.12
C THR A 314 12.62 19.73 -8.14
N ALA A 315 11.97 19.91 -9.29
CA ALA A 315 10.80 20.78 -9.46
C ALA A 315 9.49 20.00 -9.47
N VAL A 316 9.53 18.68 -9.20
CA VAL A 316 8.35 17.83 -9.16
C VAL A 316 7.64 18.00 -7.82
N TRP A 317 6.31 17.98 -7.90
CA TRP A 317 5.40 17.99 -6.78
C TRP A 317 4.39 16.87 -6.97
N ASP A 318 4.14 16.16 -5.87
CA ASP A 318 3.18 15.07 -5.81
C ASP A 318 1.82 15.63 -5.38
N LYS A 319 0.78 15.32 -6.15
CA LYS A 319 -0.61 15.57 -5.75
C LYS A 319 -1.10 14.38 -4.94
N LEU A 320 -1.57 14.63 -3.72
CA LEU A 320 -2.18 13.63 -2.86
C LEU A 320 -3.64 13.35 -3.29
N ASP A 321 -4.22 12.28 -2.76
CA ASP A 321 -5.61 11.85 -3.02
C ASP A 321 -6.67 12.82 -2.50
N ASP A 322 -6.35 13.61 -1.48
CA ASP A 322 -7.15 14.74 -0.99
C ASP A 322 -6.97 16.04 -1.80
N GLY A 323 -6.13 16.02 -2.83
CA GLY A 323 -5.87 17.13 -3.74
C GLY A 323 -4.80 18.13 -3.29
N ARG A 324 -4.20 17.96 -2.10
CA ARG A 324 -3.06 18.77 -1.65
C ARG A 324 -1.78 18.38 -2.39
N TYR A 325 -0.74 19.20 -2.24
CA TYR A 325 0.56 19.01 -2.87
C TYR A 325 1.68 18.91 -1.85
N VAL A 326 2.56 17.95 -2.06
CA VAL A 326 3.83 17.84 -1.33
C VAL A 326 5.01 17.85 -2.29
N SER A 327 6.18 18.24 -1.81
CA SER A 327 7.38 18.22 -2.64
C SER A 327 7.90 16.79 -2.77
N ASP A 328 8.11 16.39 -4.01
CA ASP A 328 8.67 15.09 -4.43
C ASP A 328 10.03 14.81 -3.76
N TYR A 329 10.83 15.85 -3.49
CA TYR A 329 12.13 15.75 -2.81
C TYR A 329 12.06 15.01 -1.45
N TYR A 330 10.94 15.13 -0.74
CA TYR A 330 10.75 14.54 0.58
C TYR A 330 9.93 13.25 0.54
N VAL A 331 9.66 12.69 -0.64
CA VAL A 331 8.92 11.44 -0.81
C VAL A 331 9.89 10.38 -1.32
N LYS A 332 9.87 9.17 -0.72
CA LYS A 332 10.73 8.04 -1.10
C LYS A 332 10.24 7.33 -2.36
N ASN A 333 9.97 8.11 -3.40
CA ASN A 333 9.65 7.59 -4.72
C ASN A 333 10.96 7.31 -5.53
N PRO A 334 10.88 6.70 -6.72
CA PRO A 334 12.06 6.29 -7.47
C PRO A 334 13.04 7.39 -7.92
N SER A 335 12.64 8.66 -7.96
CA SER A 335 13.49 9.75 -8.44
C SER A 335 13.37 10.99 -7.56
N ASN A 336 14.51 11.58 -7.21
CA ASN A 336 14.58 12.86 -6.50
C ASN A 336 14.97 14.04 -7.42
N THR A 337 14.91 13.86 -8.75
CA THR A 337 15.31 14.87 -9.74
C THR A 337 14.29 15.05 -10.87
N THR A 338 13.45 14.05 -11.12
CA THR A 338 12.46 14.05 -12.20
C THR A 338 11.22 13.24 -11.81
N TYR A 339 10.26 13.13 -12.72
CA TYR A 339 9.03 12.38 -12.52
C TYR A 339 9.31 10.89 -12.25
N SER A 340 8.57 10.35 -11.30
CA SER A 340 8.65 8.99 -10.77
C SER A 340 7.52 8.13 -11.30
N LYS A 341 7.85 7.17 -12.18
CA LYS A 341 6.91 6.09 -12.51
C LYS A 341 6.67 5.20 -11.29
N PRO A 342 5.48 4.58 -11.15
CA PRO A 342 4.37 4.55 -12.10
C PRO A 342 3.34 5.68 -11.95
N ALA A 343 3.59 6.69 -11.10
CA ALA A 343 2.65 7.80 -10.97
C ALA A 343 2.54 8.58 -12.30
N PRO A 344 1.32 8.87 -12.77
CA PRO A 344 1.11 9.62 -13.99
C PRO A 344 1.38 11.10 -13.77
N ARG A 345 1.48 11.85 -14.86
CA ARG A 345 1.51 13.30 -14.80
C ARG A 345 0.09 13.85 -14.61
N CYS A 346 -0.04 14.86 -13.77
CA CYS A 346 -1.12 15.84 -13.90
C CYS A 346 -0.78 16.76 -15.10
#